data_AF-A0AAE3KII4-F1
#
_entry.id   AF-A0AAE3KII4-F1
#
_cell.length_a   1.000
_cell.length_b   1.000
_cell.length_c   1.000
_cell.angle_alpha   90.00
_cell.angle_beta   90.00
_cell.angle_gamma   90.00
#
_symmetry.space_group_name_H-M   'P 1'
#
loop_
_entity.id
_entity.type
_entity.pdbx_description
1 polymer ?
#
loop_
_entity_poly.entity_id
_entity_poly.type
_entity_poly.pdbx_seq_one_letter_code
_entity_poly.pdbx_strand_id
1 'polypeptide(L)'
;MSAERRLTLIADAIDQAMRQIAIGQIWSPWENVEWLRLRADLLDRLAGVAGADSDALARRAELVRDRAERLADQLNRVPQQGPAGPLPRTDQDGAGRDRVGRDGAGQDGTGPGADLTLIEQWNRASDQACE
;
A
#
# COMPACT_ATOMS: atom_id res chain seq x y z
N MET A 1 20.26 -22.39 -24.29
CA MET A 1 19.86 -21.30 -23.37
C MET A 1 20.79 -21.35 -22.17
N SER A 2 21.49 -20.27 -21.83
CA SER A 2 22.32 -20.24 -20.62
C SER A 2 21.45 -20.28 -19.36
N ALA A 3 22.00 -20.81 -18.26
CA ALA A 3 21.31 -20.86 -16.97
C ALA A 3 20.90 -19.47 -16.49
N GLU A 4 21.78 -18.48 -16.67
CA GLU A 4 21.52 -17.06 -16.40
C GLU A 4 20.27 -16.55 -17.12
N ARG A 5 20.16 -16.77 -18.44
CA ARG A 5 19.00 -16.34 -19.23
C ARG A 5 17.71 -17.01 -18.75
N ARG A 6 17.78 -18.25 -18.27
CA ARG A 6 16.63 -18.94 -17.69
C ARG A 6 16.21 -18.31 -16.36
N LEU A 7 17.16 -17.91 -15.51
CA LEU A 7 16.87 -17.28 -14.22
C LEU A 7 16.28 -15.88 -14.39
N THR A 8 16.76 -15.10 -15.36
CA THR A 8 16.13 -13.83 -15.74
C THR A 8 14.68 -14.03 -16.19
N LEU A 9 14.42 -15.02 -17.06
CA LEU A 9 13.05 -15.33 -17.51
C LEU A 9 12.14 -15.75 -16.35
N ILE A 10 12.67 -16.50 -15.38
CA ILE A 10 11.90 -16.88 -14.18
C ILE A 10 11.61 -15.64 -13.33
N ALA A 11 12.59 -14.76 -13.11
CA ALA A 11 12.39 -13.52 -12.37
C ALA A 11 11.33 -12.61 -13.03
N ASP A 12 11.33 -12.50 -14.36
CA ASP A 12 10.33 -11.74 -15.09
C ASP A 12 8.94 -12.39 -15.03
N ALA A 13 8.87 -13.72 -15.07
CA ALA A 13 7.62 -14.46 -14.90
C ALA A 13 7.05 -14.29 -13.48
N ILE A 14 7.89 -14.30 -12.44
CA ILE A 14 7.48 -14.01 -11.06
C ILE A 14 6.91 -12.60 -10.97
N ASP A 15 7.63 -11.61 -11.51
CA ASP A 15 7.18 -10.21 -11.50
C ASP A 15 5.85 -10.03 -12.24
N GLN A 16 5.68 -10.70 -13.38
CA GLN A 16 4.44 -10.67 -14.13
C GLN A 16 3.29 -11.33 -13.36
N ALA A 17 3.51 -12.52 -12.78
CA ALA A 17 2.50 -13.20 -11.98
C ALA A 17 2.11 -12.37 -10.76
N MET A 18 3.09 -11.77 -10.08
CA MET A 18 2.83 -10.94 -8.91
C MET A 18 2.04 -9.67 -9.26
N ARG A 19 2.32 -9.05 -10.42
CA ARG A 19 1.53 -7.93 -10.94
C ARG A 19 0.11 -8.36 -11.31
N GLN A 20 -0.05 -9.51 -11.97
CA GLN A 20 -1.38 -10.02 -12.36
C GLN A 20 -2.27 -10.31 -11.14
N ILE A 21 -1.69 -10.86 -10.06
CA ILE A 21 -2.43 -11.10 -8.82
C ILE A 21 -2.84 -9.79 -8.15
N ALA A 22 -2.00 -8.75 -8.22
CA ALA A 22 -2.30 -7.45 -7.65
C ALA A 22 -3.41 -6.71 -8.42
N ILE A 23 -3.60 -7.00 -9.72
CA ILE A 23 -4.67 -6.39 -10.51
C ILE A 23 -6.03 -6.85 -10.00
N GLY A 24 -6.86 -5.88 -9.60
CA GLY A 24 -8.24 -6.13 -9.18
C GLY A 24 -8.42 -6.55 -7.72
N GLN A 25 -7.34 -6.61 -6.94
CA GLN A 25 -7.46 -6.75 -5.48
C GLN A 25 -7.36 -5.41 -4.77
N ILE A 26 -8.20 -5.24 -3.75
CA ILE A 26 -8.13 -4.11 -2.82
C ILE A 26 -7.28 -4.58 -1.64
N TRP A 27 -6.08 -4.04 -1.53
CA TRP A 27 -5.14 -4.38 -0.45
C TRP A 27 -5.07 -3.26 0.57
N SER A 28 -4.96 -3.65 1.84
CA SER A 28 -4.50 -2.72 2.86
C SER A 28 -3.05 -2.31 2.55
N PRO A 29 -2.63 -1.12 3.00
CA PRO A 29 -1.26 -0.67 2.79
C PRO A 29 -0.21 -1.62 3.39
N TRP A 30 -0.51 -2.27 4.52
CA TRP A 30 0.38 -3.26 5.13
C TRP A 30 0.47 -4.56 4.31
N GLU A 31 -0.62 -5.01 3.68
CA GLU A 31 -0.57 -6.15 2.75
C GLU A 31 0.29 -5.83 1.52
N ASN A 32 0.28 -4.58 1.05
CA ASN A 32 1.19 -4.14 -0.03
C ASN A 32 2.67 -4.20 0.39
N VAL A 33 3.00 -3.79 1.63
CA VAL A 33 4.35 -3.96 2.19
C VAL A 33 4.75 -5.44 2.21
N GLU A 34 3.90 -6.32 2.72
CA GLU A 34 4.18 -7.77 2.78
C GLU A 34 4.34 -8.38 1.38
N TRP A 35 3.56 -7.92 0.41
CA TRP A 35 3.69 -8.36 -0.97
C TRP A 35 5.03 -7.97 -1.60
N LEU A 36 5.49 -6.74 -1.36
CA LEU A 36 6.80 -6.28 -1.81
C LEU A 36 7.92 -7.06 -1.13
N ARG A 37 7.80 -7.33 0.18
CA ARG A 37 8.76 -8.17 0.92
C ARG A 37 8.85 -9.58 0.35
N LEU A 38 7.71 -10.22 0.08
CA LEU A 38 7.66 -11.53 -0.56
C LEU A 38 8.35 -11.49 -1.93
N ARG A 39 8.07 -10.47 -2.75
CA ARG A 39 8.71 -10.30 -4.06
C ARG A 39 10.23 -10.20 -3.94
N ALA A 40 10.72 -9.40 -3.00
CA ALA A 40 12.16 -9.27 -2.76
C ALA A 40 12.79 -10.60 -2.33
N ASP A 41 12.16 -11.35 -1.41
CA ASP A 41 12.65 -12.65 -0.96
C ASP A 41 12.74 -13.67 -2.11
N LEU A 42 11.75 -13.71 -3.00
CA LEU A 42 11.78 -14.61 -4.16
C LEU A 42 12.92 -14.28 -5.12
N LEU A 43 13.18 -13.00 -5.37
CA LEU A 43 14.28 -12.54 -6.22
C LEU A 43 15.64 -12.83 -5.58
N ASP A 44 15.77 -12.63 -4.27
CA ASP A 44 17.00 -12.90 -3.50
C ASP A 44 17.35 -14.39 -3.52
N ARG A 45 16.35 -15.26 -3.36
CA ARG A 45 16.53 -16.72 -3.50
C ARG A 45 16.95 -17.12 -4.91
N LEU A 46 16.40 -16.49 -5.95
CA LEU A 46 16.83 -16.74 -7.32
C LEU A 46 18.28 -16.29 -7.56
N ALA A 47 18.67 -15.12 -7.03
CA ALA A 47 20.04 -14.64 -7.07
C ALA A 47 20.99 -15.62 -6.35
N GLY A 48 20.60 -16.13 -5.19
CA GLY A 48 21.35 -17.13 -4.44
C GLY A 48 21.57 -18.44 -5.21
N VAL A 49 20.59 -18.86 -6.03
CA VAL A 49 20.72 -20.03 -6.92
C VAL A 49 21.63 -19.75 -8.11
N ALA A 50 21.61 -18.52 -8.64
CA ALA A 50 22.45 -18.10 -9.75
C ALA A 50 23.93 -17.92 -9.35
N GLY A 51 24.21 -17.69 -8.07
CA GLY A 51 25.56 -17.52 -7.54
C GLY A 51 26.16 -16.14 -7.86
N ALA A 52 27.50 -16.07 -7.89
CA ALA A 52 28.24 -14.81 -8.02
C ALA A 52 27.99 -14.03 -9.32
N ASP A 53 27.37 -14.65 -10.32
CA ASP A 53 27.11 -14.02 -11.63
C ASP A 53 25.76 -13.26 -11.67
N SER A 54 25.03 -13.17 -10.55
CA SER A 54 23.64 -12.67 -10.51
C SER A 54 23.46 -11.27 -9.92
N ASP A 55 24.43 -10.39 -10.12
CA ASP A 55 24.38 -9.02 -9.61
C ASP A 55 23.12 -8.25 -10.04
N ALA A 56 22.54 -8.60 -11.18
CA ALA A 56 21.32 -7.97 -11.66
C ALA A 56 20.08 -8.39 -10.85
N LEU A 57 19.94 -9.68 -10.50
CA LEU A 57 18.81 -10.15 -9.69
C LEU A 57 18.93 -9.68 -8.23
N ALA A 58 20.14 -9.70 -7.68
CA ALA A 58 20.41 -9.18 -6.34
C ALA A 58 20.05 -7.69 -6.24
N ARG A 59 20.51 -6.85 -7.19
CA ARG A 59 20.13 -5.43 -7.25
C ARG A 59 18.63 -5.21 -7.41
N ARG A 60 17.96 -6.06 -8.20
CA ARG A 60 16.49 -5.99 -8.34
C ARG A 60 15.79 -6.30 -7.02
N ALA A 61 16.24 -7.32 -6.29
CA ALA A 61 15.70 -7.68 -4.98
C ALA A 61 15.87 -6.54 -3.96
N GLU A 62 17.05 -5.91 -3.94
CA GLU A 62 17.37 -4.76 -3.10
C GLU A 62 16.41 -3.58 -3.37
N LEU A 63 16.22 -3.19 -4.63
CA LEU A 63 15.30 -2.10 -4.98
C LEU A 63 13.85 -2.36 -4.53
N VAL A 64 13.40 -3.62 -4.60
CA VAL A 64 12.07 -4.01 -4.13
C VAL A 64 11.99 -3.96 -2.60
N ARG A 65 13.04 -4.41 -1.90
CA ARG A 65 13.13 -4.35 -0.43
C ARG A 65 13.12 -2.91 0.06
N ASP A 66 13.95 -2.04 -0.52
CA ASP A 66 14.01 -0.61 -0.23
C ASP A 66 12.64 0.07 -0.40
N ARG A 67 11.90 -0.34 -1.43
CA ARG A 67 10.55 0.17 -1.68
C ARG A 67 9.58 -0.27 -0.60
N ALA A 68 9.65 -1.53 -0.16
CA ALA A 68 8.84 -2.04 0.94
C ALA A 68 9.15 -1.29 2.24
N GLU A 69 10.42 -1.04 2.53
CA GLU A 69 10.88 -0.30 3.71
C GLU A 69 10.38 1.15 3.69
N ARG A 70 10.53 1.85 2.56
CA ARG A 70 9.99 3.22 2.42
C ARG A 70 8.48 3.29 2.62
N LEU A 71 7.74 2.29 2.15
CA LEU A 71 6.28 2.22 2.35
C LEU A 71 5.95 1.94 3.82
N ALA A 72 6.63 0.99 4.45
CA ALA A 72 6.47 0.69 5.87
C ALA A 72 6.77 1.91 6.75
N ASP A 73 7.85 2.64 6.46
CA ASP A 73 8.21 3.87 7.16
C ASP A 73 7.14 4.94 7.00
N GLN A 74 6.55 5.08 5.82
CA GLN A 74 5.45 6.02 5.60
C GLN A 74 4.23 5.64 6.45
N LEU A 75 3.84 4.36 6.47
CA LEU A 75 2.71 3.88 7.27
C LEU A 75 2.94 4.05 8.76
N ASN A 76 4.17 3.82 9.23
CA ASN A 76 4.55 4.05 10.63
C ASN A 76 4.57 5.55 11.01
N ARG A 77 4.78 6.44 10.03
CA ARG A 77 4.79 7.89 10.24
C ARG A 77 3.42 8.54 10.20
N VAL A 78 2.38 7.88 9.69
CA VAL A 78 1.01 8.39 9.75
C VAL A 78 0.62 8.45 11.23
N PRO A 79 0.53 9.65 11.85
CA PRO A 79 -0.08 9.75 13.16
C PRO A 79 -1.52 9.28 12.96
N GLN A 80 -2.06 8.47 13.87
CA GLN A 80 -3.50 8.36 13.93
C GLN A 80 -4.04 9.77 14.16
N GLN A 81 -4.42 10.45 13.08
CA GLN A 81 -5.35 11.57 13.11
C GLN A 81 -6.70 10.95 13.45
N GLY A 82 -6.80 10.44 14.68
CA GLY A 82 -8.08 10.30 15.34
C GLY A 82 -8.70 11.69 15.28
N PRO A 83 -10.01 11.80 14.99
CA PRO A 83 -10.67 13.09 15.05
C PRO A 83 -10.34 13.65 16.43
N ALA A 84 -9.80 14.88 16.46
CA ALA A 84 -9.85 15.70 17.65
C ALA A 84 -11.33 15.97 17.93
N GLY A 85 -12.01 14.95 18.47
CA GLY A 85 -13.33 15.07 19.03
C GLY A 85 -13.22 16.12 20.12
N PRO A 86 -14.13 17.10 20.17
CA PRO A 86 -14.19 18.02 21.29
C PRO A 86 -14.29 17.19 22.57
N LEU A 87 -13.29 17.29 23.45
CA LEU A 87 -13.38 16.74 24.79
C LEU A 87 -14.64 17.34 25.45
N PRO A 88 -15.56 16.53 26.02
CA PRO A 88 -16.72 17.05 26.68
C PRO A 88 -16.28 17.65 28.02
N ARG A 89 -16.21 18.99 28.11
CA ARG A 89 -16.24 19.64 29.42
C ARG A 89 -17.66 19.57 29.94
N THR A 90 -17.83 18.66 30.89
CA THR A 90 -19.05 18.51 31.68
C THR A 90 -19.11 19.65 32.69
N ASP A 91 -19.56 20.81 32.23
CA ASP A 91 -19.96 21.89 33.12
C ASP A 91 -21.48 21.89 33.13
N GLN A 92 -22.03 21.15 34.09
CA GLN A 92 -23.41 21.31 34.51
C GLN A 92 -23.55 22.74 35.00
N ASP A 93 -24.42 23.55 34.40
CA ASP A 93 -25.27 24.52 35.10
C ASP A 93 -26.22 25.24 34.12
N GLY A 94 -27.53 25.06 34.37
CA GLY A 94 -28.49 26.16 34.31
C GLY A 94 -29.16 26.53 32.98
N ALA A 95 -30.41 26.07 32.86
CA ALA A 95 -31.58 26.81 32.36
C ALA A 95 -31.88 26.90 30.84
N GLY A 96 -32.95 26.20 30.43
CA GLY A 96 -34.14 26.91 29.92
C GLY A 96 -34.62 26.62 28.49
N ARG A 97 -35.80 25.97 28.45
CA ARG A 97 -36.93 26.12 27.50
C ARG A 97 -36.88 25.38 26.14
N ASP A 98 -37.71 24.33 26.11
CA ASP A 98 -38.75 24.00 25.13
C ASP A 98 -38.87 24.88 23.87
N ARG A 99 -38.82 24.22 22.69
CA ARG A 99 -39.91 24.21 21.69
C ARG A 99 -39.65 23.24 20.53
N VAL A 100 -40.51 22.23 20.43
CA VAL A 100 -41.29 21.78 19.27
C VAL A 100 -40.62 21.72 17.88
N GLY A 101 -40.40 20.49 17.42
CA GLY A 101 -40.88 19.92 16.14
C GLY A 101 -40.28 20.41 14.82
N ARG A 102 -39.79 19.47 14.00
CA ARG A 102 -40.17 19.30 12.58
C ARG A 102 -39.28 18.25 11.90
N ASP A 103 -39.94 17.45 11.09
CA ASP A 103 -39.47 16.40 10.19
C ASP A 103 -38.32 16.86 9.28
N GLY A 104 -37.44 15.93 8.89
CA GLY A 104 -36.42 16.19 7.88
C GLY A 104 -35.46 15.03 7.67
N ALA A 105 -35.83 14.12 6.77
CA ALA A 105 -34.90 13.21 6.14
C ALA A 105 -33.83 14.01 5.37
N GLY A 106 -32.55 13.65 5.53
CA GLY A 106 -31.42 14.18 4.78
C GLY A 106 -30.39 13.07 4.58
N GLN A 107 -30.45 12.45 3.40
CA GLN A 107 -29.41 11.59 2.86
C GLN A 107 -28.32 12.48 2.28
N ASP A 108 -27.11 12.40 2.81
CA ASP A 108 -25.96 13.11 2.24
C ASP A 108 -24.74 12.20 2.38
N GLY A 109 -24.69 11.20 1.49
CA GLY A 109 -23.48 10.44 1.24
C GLY A 109 -22.40 11.36 0.69
N THR A 110 -21.21 11.34 1.28
CA THR A 110 -19.98 11.80 0.65
C THR A 110 -18.88 10.88 1.16
N GLY A 111 -18.45 9.98 0.27
CA GLY A 111 -17.75 8.72 0.60
C GLY A 111 -16.25 8.84 0.83
N PRO A 112 -15.58 7.69 1.10
CA PRO A 112 -14.13 7.61 1.22
C PRO A 112 -13.49 7.58 -0.17
N GLY A 113 -13.46 8.74 -0.85
CA GLY A 113 -12.85 8.88 -2.18
C GLY A 113 -11.39 9.35 -2.17
N ALA A 114 -10.90 9.87 -1.04
CA ALA A 114 -9.56 10.46 -0.97
C ALA A 114 -8.44 9.40 -0.88
N ASP A 115 -8.70 8.24 -0.27
CA ASP A 115 -7.67 7.24 0.01
C ASP A 115 -7.39 6.31 -1.18
N LEU A 116 -8.42 6.01 -1.97
CA LEU A 116 -8.31 5.15 -3.17
C LEU A 116 -7.51 5.82 -4.30
N THR A 117 -7.58 7.15 -4.41
CA THR A 117 -6.87 7.89 -5.47
C THR A 117 -5.36 7.85 -5.32
N LEU A 118 -4.83 7.70 -4.09
CA LEU A 118 -3.39 7.63 -3.84
C LEU A 118 -2.82 6.28 -4.27
N ILE A 119 -3.56 5.19 -3.99
CA ILE A 119 -3.17 3.82 -4.35
C ILE A 119 -3.24 3.62 -5.87
N GLU A 120 -4.29 4.11 -6.53
CA GLU A 120 -4.41 4.06 -7.99
C GLU A 120 -3.34 4.92 -8.70
N GLN A 121 -3.01 6.08 -8.15
CA GLN A 121 -1.90 6.91 -8.66
C GLN A 121 -0.55 6.24 -8.49
N TRP A 122 -0.33 5.50 -7.40
CA TRP A 122 0.94 4.81 -7.16
C TRP A 122 1.12 3.57 -8.03
N ASN A 123 0.03 2.82 -8.28
CA ASN A 123 0.05 1.71 -9.23
C ASN A 123 0.38 2.22 -10.65
N ARG A 124 -0.21 3.36 -11.07
CA ARG A 124 0.11 4.00 -12.36
C ARG A 124 1.54 4.53 -12.44
N ALA A 125 2.07 5.12 -11.36
CA ALA A 125 3.47 5.56 -11.30
C ALA A 125 4.47 4.38 -11.35
N SER A 126 4.04 3.18 -10.94
CA SER A 126 4.85 1.97 -11.00
C SER A 126 5.03 1.44 -12.42
N ASP A 127 4.02 1.62 -13.27
CA ASP A 127 4.07 1.21 -14.67
C ASP A 127 4.99 2.13 -15.50
N GLN A 128 5.06 3.42 -15.15
CA GLN A 128 5.85 4.42 -15.88
C GLN A 128 7.35 4.42 -15.54
N ALA A 129 7.75 3.85 -14.40
CA ALA A 129 9.16 3.79 -13.99
C ALA A 129 9.92 2.57 -14.52
N CYS A 130 9.26 1.71 -15.33
CA CYS A 130 9.84 0.49 -15.89
C CYS A 130 9.98 0.51 -17.43
N GLU A 131 9.73 1.64 -18.10
CA GLU A 131 10.19 1.91 -19.48
C GLU A 131 11.58 2.55 -19.47
#